data_AF-A0A834JRI4-F1
#
_entry.id   AF-A0A834JRI4-F1
#
_cell.length_a   1.000
_cell.length_b   1.000
_cell.length_c   1.000
_cell.angle_alpha   90.00
_cell.angle_beta   90.00
_cell.angle_gamma   90.00
#
_symmetry.space_group_name_H-M   'P 1'
#
loop_
_entity.id
_entity.type
_entity.pdbx_description
1 polymer ?
#
loop_
_entity_poly.entity_id
_entity_poly.type
_entity_poly.pdbx_seq_one_letter_code
_entity_poly.pdbx_strand_id
1 'polypeptide(L)'
;MGKSRNGKAAVILTLIAFIFVVIAFTTPNWLETDGKLENPTFRKIATTMHKFITFLGVISMLHAAYSAAQHRSYLRITEQEFTTLPIDILIQGIVSLFIVMYGVMYIAGDFKEIRAVVDLENKSWETLRNLPSFQIFNHRGKSLSPDYI
;
A
#
# COMPACT_ATOMS: atom_id res chain seq x y z
N MET A 1 -0.38 -17.38 -35.69
CA MET A 1 -0.66 -15.94 -35.66
C MET A 1 0.30 -15.27 -34.68
N GLY A 2 1.38 -14.65 -35.17
CA GLY A 2 2.43 -14.09 -34.30
C GLY A 2 1.91 -12.89 -33.51
N LYS A 3 2.09 -12.90 -32.18
CA LYS A 3 1.68 -11.78 -31.30
C LYS A 3 2.38 -10.49 -31.76
N SER A 4 1.60 -9.46 -32.10
CA SER A 4 2.12 -8.18 -32.60
C SER A 4 3.11 -7.56 -31.60
N ARG A 5 4.06 -6.76 -32.11
CA ARG A 5 5.06 -6.07 -31.28
C ARG A 5 4.38 -5.26 -30.15
N ASN A 6 3.24 -4.64 -30.46
CA ASN A 6 2.41 -3.89 -29.52
C ASN A 6 1.77 -4.80 -28.47
N GLY A 7 1.30 -5.99 -28.88
CA GLY A 7 0.74 -6.98 -27.96
C GLY A 7 1.76 -7.54 -26.97
N LYS A 8 3.04 -7.66 -27.35
CA LYS A 8 4.12 -8.03 -26.42
C LYS A 8 4.43 -6.89 -25.44
N ALA A 9 4.53 -5.66 -25.93
CA ALA A 9 4.77 -4.48 -25.09
C ALA A 9 3.66 -4.26 -24.04
N ALA A 10 2.39 -4.42 -24.43
CA ALA A 10 1.26 -4.29 -23.51
C ALA A 10 1.29 -5.32 -22.37
N VAL A 11 1.71 -6.56 -22.66
CA VAL A 11 1.85 -7.62 -21.63
C VAL A 11 2.99 -7.31 -20.67
N ILE A 12 4.09 -6.78 -21.18
CA ILE A 12 5.22 -6.38 -20.32
C ILE A 12 4.81 -5.22 -19.42
N LEU A 13 4.14 -4.20 -19.95
CA LEU A 13 3.70 -3.04 -19.17
C LEU A 13 2.70 -3.44 -18.08
N THR A 14 1.77 -4.34 -18.39
CA THR A 14 0.79 -4.85 -17.41
C THR A 14 1.44 -5.69 -16.32
N LEU A 15 2.44 -6.53 -16.65
CA LEU A 15 3.23 -7.25 -15.65
C LEU A 15 4.01 -6.30 -14.73
N ILE A 16 4.64 -5.28 -15.30
CA ILE A 16 5.37 -4.26 -14.52
C ILE A 16 4.42 -3.51 -13.58
N ALA A 17 3.26 -3.07 -14.08
CA ALA A 17 2.23 -2.41 -13.28
C ALA A 17 1.75 -3.32 -12.13
N PHE A 18 1.54 -4.61 -12.39
CA PHE A 18 1.16 -5.57 -11.38
C PHE A 18 2.24 -5.75 -10.29
N ILE A 19 3.52 -5.79 -10.67
CA ILE A 19 4.64 -5.84 -9.72
C ILE A 19 4.66 -4.60 -8.84
N PHE A 20 4.48 -3.40 -9.39
CA PHE A 20 4.41 -2.17 -8.59
C PHE A 20 3.25 -2.17 -7.60
N VAL A 21 2.08 -2.68 -8.01
CA VAL A 21 0.93 -2.86 -7.11
C VAL A 21 1.27 -3.86 -6.00
N VAL A 22 1.88 -5.00 -6.32
CA VAL A 22 2.30 -5.97 -5.32
C VAL A 22 3.30 -5.36 -4.35
N ILE A 23 4.30 -4.61 -4.82
CA ILE A 23 5.27 -3.92 -3.95
C ILE A 23 4.57 -2.91 -3.05
N ALA A 24 3.67 -2.07 -3.59
CA ALA A 24 2.91 -1.10 -2.80
C ALA A 24 2.11 -1.75 -1.65
N PHE A 25 1.54 -2.93 -1.89
CA PHE A 25 0.72 -3.65 -0.90
C PHE A 25 1.51 -4.59 0.02
N THR A 26 2.64 -5.15 -0.45
CA THR A 26 3.47 -6.09 0.33
C THR A 26 4.56 -5.40 1.13
N THR A 27 4.94 -4.18 0.77
CA THR A 27 5.98 -3.45 1.51
C THR A 27 5.47 -3.17 2.93
N PRO A 28 6.17 -3.66 3.97
CA PRO A 28 5.68 -3.59 5.34
C PRO A 28 5.58 -2.15 5.84
N ASN A 29 6.48 -1.29 5.37
CA ASN A 29 6.65 0.08 5.84
C ASN A 29 6.62 1.04 4.66
N TRP A 30 5.85 2.11 4.80
CA TRP A 30 5.94 3.24 3.88
C TRP A 30 6.83 4.30 4.48
N LEU A 31 7.59 4.97 3.62
CA LEU A 31 8.41 6.11 4.01
C LEU A 31 7.48 7.29 4.25
N GLU A 32 7.19 7.58 5.51
CA GLU A 32 6.50 8.80 5.89
C GLU A 32 7.58 9.85 6.16
N THR A 33 7.77 10.76 5.20
CA THR A 33 8.66 11.91 5.38
C THR A 33 7.81 13.03 5.95
N ASP A 34 8.06 13.37 7.21
CA ASP A 34 7.35 14.42 7.96
C ASP A 34 7.91 15.83 7.66
N GLY A 35 8.81 15.93 6.68
CA GLY A 35 9.51 17.15 6.30
C GLY A 35 10.43 17.71 7.39
N LYS A 36 10.63 16.99 8.51
CA LYS A 36 11.37 17.47 9.69
C LYS A 36 12.58 16.61 10.07
N LEU A 37 12.73 15.42 9.49
CA LEU A 37 13.77 14.46 9.88
C LEU A 37 14.93 14.34 8.87
N GLU A 38 16.15 14.29 9.40
CA GLU A 38 17.36 13.83 8.68
C GLU A 38 17.39 12.28 8.56
N ASN A 39 16.66 11.55 9.41
CA ASN A 39 16.50 10.09 9.41
C ASN A 39 15.02 9.69 9.33
N PRO A 40 14.54 9.18 8.18
CA PRO A 40 13.14 8.81 8.01
C PRO A 40 12.75 7.61 8.89
N THR A 41 11.59 7.70 9.54
CA THR A 41 11.06 6.60 10.34
C THR A 41 10.09 5.76 9.51
N PHE A 42 10.23 4.44 9.61
CA PHE A 42 9.39 3.49 8.89
C PHE A 42 8.16 3.16 9.73
N ARG A 43 7.02 3.82 9.45
CA ARG A 43 5.77 3.54 10.15
C ARG A 43 5.01 2.42 9.45
N LYS A 44 4.52 1.44 10.23
CA LYS A 44 3.60 0.41 9.73
C LYS A 44 2.22 1.03 9.60
N ILE A 45 1.83 1.37 8.37
CA ILE A 45 0.51 1.93 8.06
C ILE A 45 -0.60 0.87 8.24
N ALA A 46 -0.30 -0.40 7.96
CA ALA A 46 -1.26 -1.50 8.08
C ALA A 46 -0.58 -2.75 8.64
N THR A 47 -1.28 -3.50 9.50
CA THR A 47 -0.78 -4.79 9.97
C THR A 47 -0.71 -5.78 8.82
N THR A 48 0.25 -6.71 8.87
CA THR A 48 0.46 -7.75 7.83
C THR A 48 -0.83 -8.55 7.55
N MET A 49 -1.70 -8.70 8.55
CA MET A 49 -2.99 -9.38 8.40
C MET A 49 -3.94 -8.66 7.44
N HIS A 50 -4.10 -7.34 7.56
CA HIS A 50 -4.99 -6.58 6.67
C HIS A 50 -4.49 -6.59 5.23
N LYS A 51 -3.17 -6.53 5.02
CA LYS A 51 -2.55 -6.68 3.70
C LYS A 51 -2.85 -8.03 3.07
N PHE A 52 -2.77 -9.10 3.86
CA PHE A 52 -3.08 -10.45 3.40
C PHE A 52 -4.57 -10.61 3.06
N ILE A 53 -5.47 -10.07 3.89
CA ILE A 53 -6.92 -10.06 3.65
C ILE A 53 -7.24 -9.31 2.34
N THR A 54 -6.66 -8.12 2.12
CA THR A 54 -6.86 -7.36 0.88
C THR A 54 -6.36 -8.13 -0.33
N PHE A 55 -5.19 -8.78 -0.23
CA PHE A 55 -4.63 -9.58 -1.32
C PHE A 55 -5.54 -10.76 -1.70
N LEU A 56 -6.03 -11.51 -0.71
CA LEU A 56 -7.00 -12.59 -0.93
C LEU A 56 -8.32 -12.06 -1.50
N GLY A 57 -8.79 -10.90 -1.02
CA GLY A 57 -9.99 -10.24 -1.55
C GLY A 57 -9.84 -9.90 -3.04
N VAL A 58 -8.71 -9.33 -3.44
CA VAL A 58 -8.42 -9.01 -4.86
C VAL A 58 -8.34 -10.28 -5.71
N ILE A 59 -7.69 -11.35 -5.23
CA ILE A 59 -7.66 -12.64 -5.94
C ILE A 59 -9.08 -13.21 -6.10
N SER A 60 -9.89 -13.19 -5.05
CA SER A 60 -11.27 -13.69 -5.09
C SER A 60 -12.13 -12.86 -6.07
N MET A 61 -11.92 -11.55 -6.13
CA MET A 61 -12.61 -10.66 -7.08
C MET A 61 -12.16 -10.91 -8.52
N LEU A 62 -10.87 -11.15 -8.76
CA LEU A 62 -10.34 -11.57 -10.07
C LEU A 62 -10.90 -12.93 -10.50
N HIS A 63 -11.05 -13.87 -9.56
CA HIS A 63 -11.67 -15.16 -9.82
C HIS A 63 -13.13 -14.99 -10.25
N ALA A 64 -13.92 -14.19 -9.53
CA ALA A 64 -15.30 -13.91 -9.91
C ALA A 64 -15.40 -13.24 -11.30
N ALA A 65 -14.50 -12.30 -11.61
CA ALA A 65 -14.44 -11.65 -12.92
C ALA A 65 -14.08 -12.64 -14.04
N TYR A 66 -13.12 -13.54 -13.80
CA TYR A 66 -12.76 -14.60 -14.74
C TYR A 66 -13.93 -15.56 -15.00
N SER A 67 -14.60 -16.03 -13.93
CA SER A 67 -15.78 -16.88 -14.03
C SER A 67 -16.91 -16.22 -14.83
N ALA A 68 -17.18 -14.93 -14.60
CA ALA A 68 -18.18 -14.18 -15.36
C ALA A 68 -17.81 -14.05 -16.85
N ALA A 69 -16.54 -13.78 -17.16
CA ALA A 69 -16.05 -13.68 -18.53
C ALA A 69 -16.09 -15.03 -19.26
N GLN A 70 -15.74 -16.12 -18.57
CA GLN A 70 -15.82 -17.48 -19.10
C GLN A 70 -17.28 -17.88 -19.33
N HIS A 71 -18.19 -17.59 -18.41
CA HIS A 71 -19.61 -17.89 -18.58
C HIS A 71 -20.20 -17.19 -19.82
N ARG A 72 -19.85 -15.92 -20.06
CA ARG A 72 -20.26 -15.22 -21.29
C ARG A 72 -19.63 -15.82 -22.56
N SER A 73 -18.38 -16.23 -22.50
CA SER A 73 -17.71 -16.88 -23.63
C SER A 73 -18.33 -18.23 -23.95
N TYR A 74 -18.69 -19.00 -22.91
CA TYR A 74 -19.38 -20.28 -23.04
C TYR A 74 -20.73 -20.13 -23.74
N LEU A 75 -21.59 -19.22 -23.27
CA LEU A 75 -22.91 -18.99 -23.88
C LEU A 75 -22.81 -18.59 -25.36
N ARG A 76 -21.80 -17.80 -25.74
CA ARG A 76 -21.55 -17.43 -27.14
C ARG A 76 -21.18 -18.63 -28.02
N ILE A 77 -20.39 -19.57 -27.49
CA ILE A 77 -19.95 -20.77 -28.22
C ILE A 77 -21.09 -21.78 -28.34
N THR A 78 -21.94 -21.88 -27.33
CA THR A 78 -23.10 -22.79 -27.32
C THR A 78 -24.35 -22.19 -27.96
N GLU A 79 -24.24 -20.98 -28.54
CA GLU A 79 -25.36 -20.24 -29.16
C GLU A 79 -26.57 -20.08 -28.23
N GLN A 80 -26.33 -20.01 -26.92
CA GLN A 80 -27.37 -19.78 -25.91
C GLN A 80 -27.50 -18.29 -25.62
N GLU A 81 -28.74 -17.83 -25.45
CA GLU A 81 -29.00 -16.43 -25.08
C GLU A 81 -28.55 -16.14 -23.64
N PHE A 82 -27.97 -14.96 -23.43
CA PHE A 82 -27.61 -14.49 -22.10
C PHE A 82 -28.85 -14.02 -21.36
N THR A 83 -29.34 -14.85 -20.42
CA THR A 83 -30.50 -14.51 -19.58
C THR A 83 -30.06 -13.81 -18.31
N THR A 84 -29.27 -14.49 -17.48
CA THR A 84 -28.84 -14.02 -16.15
C THR A 84 -27.45 -14.54 -15.80
N LEU A 85 -26.77 -13.87 -14.88
CA LEU A 85 -25.51 -14.37 -14.33
C LEU A 85 -25.81 -15.38 -13.20
N PRO A 86 -25.08 -16.51 -13.13
CA PRO A 86 -25.18 -17.45 -12.04
C PRO A 86 -25.01 -16.79 -10.67
N ILE A 87 -25.86 -17.19 -9.71
CA ILE A 87 -25.98 -16.51 -8.42
C ILE A 87 -24.74 -16.70 -7.52
N ASP A 88 -24.02 -17.80 -7.70
CA ASP A 88 -22.73 -18.10 -7.08
C ASP A 88 -21.67 -17.06 -7.45
N ILE A 89 -21.54 -16.72 -8.73
CA ILE A 89 -20.61 -15.68 -9.21
C ILE A 89 -21.00 -14.31 -8.65
N LEU A 90 -22.31 -14.03 -8.59
CA LEU A 90 -22.85 -12.78 -8.09
C LEU A 90 -22.54 -12.59 -6.60
N ILE A 91 -22.79 -13.62 -5.78
CA ILE A 91 -22.48 -13.62 -4.34
C ILE A 91 -20.98 -13.54 -4.11
N GLN A 92 -20.16 -14.32 -4.84
CA GLN A 92 -18.71 -14.26 -4.74
C GLN A 92 -18.17 -12.86 -5.05
N GLY A 93 -18.71 -12.21 -6.09
CA GLY A 93 -18.38 -10.83 -6.45
C GLY A 93 -18.71 -9.83 -5.34
N ILE A 94 -19.91 -9.91 -4.76
CA ILE A 94 -20.33 -9.01 -3.67
C ILE A 94 -19.48 -9.22 -2.41
N VAL A 95 -19.26 -10.47 -2.00
CA VAL A 95 -18.45 -10.78 -0.80
C VAL A 95 -17.00 -10.34 -1.00
N SER A 96 -16.40 -10.63 -2.16
CA SER A 96 -15.03 -10.21 -2.45
C SER A 96 -14.88 -8.68 -2.47
N LEU A 97 -15.88 -7.95 -2.97
CA LEU A 97 -15.92 -6.48 -2.91
C LEU A 97 -15.86 -5.97 -1.46
N PHE A 98 -16.71 -6.49 -0.56
CA PHE A 98 -16.71 -6.07 0.85
C PHE A 98 -15.40 -6.40 1.56
N ILE A 99 -14.78 -7.55 1.28
CA ILE A 99 -13.48 -7.93 1.83
C ILE A 99 -12.40 -6.94 1.40
N VAL A 100 -12.37 -6.56 0.12
CA VAL A 100 -11.41 -5.57 -0.40
C VAL A 100 -11.65 -4.19 0.25
N MET A 101 -12.90 -3.75 0.35
CA MET A 101 -13.24 -2.48 1.01
C MET A 101 -12.77 -2.44 2.46
N TYR A 102 -13.04 -3.52 3.21
CA TYR A 102 -12.57 -3.67 4.59
C TYR A 102 -11.05 -3.58 4.65
N GLY A 103 -10.35 -4.37 3.85
CA GLY A 103 -8.89 -4.40 3.86
C GLY A 103 -8.23 -3.06 3.48
N VAL A 104 -8.80 -2.34 2.49
CA VAL A 104 -8.29 -1.02 2.07
C VAL A 104 -8.47 0.03 3.16
N MET A 105 -9.57 0.00 3.92
CA MET A 105 -9.81 0.95 5.02
C MET A 105 -8.70 0.92 6.06
N TYR A 106 -8.20 -0.26 6.42
CA TYR A 106 -7.09 -0.41 7.38
C TYR A 106 -5.71 -0.17 6.75
N ILE A 107 -5.60 -0.20 5.42
CA ILE A 107 -4.35 0.13 4.72
C ILE A 107 -4.19 1.63 4.53
N ALA A 108 -5.27 2.39 4.47
CA ALA A 108 -5.24 3.84 4.33
C ALA A 108 -4.54 4.55 5.51
N GLY A 109 -4.45 3.88 6.67
CA GLY A 109 -3.79 4.39 7.86
C GLY A 109 -4.72 5.17 8.78
N ASP A 110 -4.21 5.46 9.98
CA ASP A 110 -4.97 6.16 11.01
C ASP A 110 -5.00 7.67 10.77
N PHE A 111 -6.09 8.30 11.19
CA PHE A 111 -6.18 9.76 11.20
C PHE A 111 -5.21 10.37 12.21
N LYS A 112 -4.49 11.42 11.78
CA LYS A 112 -3.68 12.26 12.65
C LYS A 112 -4.52 13.38 13.26
N GLU A 113 -4.28 13.68 14.52
CA GLU A 113 -4.96 14.77 15.22
C GLU A 113 -4.55 16.15 14.68
N ILE A 114 -5.52 17.08 14.59
CA ILE A 114 -5.31 18.43 14.03
C ILE A 114 -4.61 19.36 15.04
N ARG A 115 -4.73 19.12 16.35
CA ARG A 115 -4.19 20.03 17.37
C ARG A 115 -2.67 19.94 17.43
N ALA A 116 -2.00 21.03 17.07
CA ALA A 116 -0.54 21.13 17.15
C ALA A 116 0.02 20.97 18.58
N VAL A 117 -0.78 21.29 19.61
CA VAL A 117 -0.35 21.17 21.02
C VAL A 117 -0.02 19.72 21.39
N VAL A 118 -0.74 18.73 20.84
CA VAL A 118 -0.51 17.31 21.11
C VAL A 118 0.81 16.83 20.51
N ASP A 119 1.16 17.32 19.32
CA ASP A 119 2.48 17.06 18.71
C ASP A 119 3.62 17.72 19.52
N LEU A 120 3.35 18.85 20.19
CA LEU A 120 4.34 19.58 20.99
C LEU A 120 4.47 19.07 22.44
N GLU A 121 3.45 18.43 22.98
CA GLU A 121 3.43 17.92 24.36
C GLU A 121 4.56 16.91 24.61
N ASN A 122 4.85 16.07 23.61
CA ASN A 122 5.93 15.09 23.67
C ASN A 122 7.33 15.69 23.44
N LYS A 123 7.44 17.01 23.21
CA LYS A 123 8.71 17.66 22.89
C LYS A 123 9.32 18.33 24.12
N SER A 124 10.53 17.91 24.47
CA SER A 124 11.26 18.47 25.62
C SER A 124 11.93 19.81 25.29
N TRP A 125 12.19 20.61 26.33
CA TRP A 125 12.97 21.85 26.23
C TRP A 125 14.40 21.60 25.73
N GLU A 126 15.02 20.47 26.06
CA GLU A 126 16.36 20.11 25.58
C GLU A 126 16.37 19.89 24.06
N THR A 127 15.31 19.28 23.52
CA THR A 127 15.13 19.10 22.06
C THR A 127 14.92 20.43 21.34
N LEU A 128 14.20 21.37 21.96
CA LEU A 128 13.94 22.70 21.37
C LEU A 128 15.16 23.62 21.44
N ARG A 129 15.95 23.54 22.52
CA ARG A 129 17.15 24.38 22.72
C ARG A 129 18.33 23.93 21.86
N ASN A 130 18.32 22.70 21.35
CA ASN A 130 19.30 22.25 20.39
C ASN A 130 19.04 22.89 19.02
N LEU A 131 19.74 23.97 18.69
CA LEU A 131 19.66 24.63 17.38
C LEU A 131 20.83 24.17 16.49
N PRO A 132 20.60 23.33 15.46
CA PRO A 132 21.67 22.80 14.62
C PRO A 132 22.47 23.90 13.90
N SER A 133 21.80 24.98 13.52
CA SER A 133 22.43 26.12 12.83
C SER A 133 23.41 26.93 13.70
N PHE A 134 23.38 26.75 15.02
CA PHE A 134 24.20 27.52 15.98
C PHE A 134 25.06 26.62 16.88
N GLN A 135 25.39 25.41 16.42
CA GLN A 135 26.26 24.51 17.18
C GLN A 135 27.68 25.09 17.27
N ILE A 136 28.23 25.13 18.48
CA ILE A 136 29.62 25.51 18.74
C ILE A 136 30.35 24.25 19.21
N PHE A 137 31.34 23.82 18.42
CA PHE A 137 32.11 22.58 18.67
C PHE A 137 33.28 22.77 19.66
N ASN A 138 33.35 23.92 20.33
CA ASN A 138 34.32 24.16 21.40
C ASN A 138 33.70 23.81 22.75
N HIS A 139 33.58 22.52 23.03
CA HIS A 139 32.98 21.99 24.26
C HIS A 139 33.79 20.83 24.85
N ARG A 140 33.52 20.49 26.12
CA ARG A 140 34.26 19.46 26.89
C ARG A 140 34.23 18.07 26.24
N GLY A 141 33.21 17.76 25.44
CA GLY A 141 33.13 16.52 24.66
C GLY A 141 34.35 16.24 23.78
N LYS A 142 35.06 17.28 23.32
CA LYS A 142 36.28 17.16 22.51
C LYS A 142 37.42 16.42 23.20
N SER A 143 37.53 16.52 24.52
CA SER A 143 38.58 15.86 25.31
C SER A 143 38.10 14.59 26.01
N LEU A 144 36.78 14.39 26.11
CA LEU A 144 36.16 13.34 26.91
C LEU A 144 35.63 12.18 26.06
N SER A 145 35.38 12.40 24.76
CA SER A 145 34.87 11.38 23.84
C SER A 145 36.02 10.81 22.98
N PRO A 146 36.27 9.48 23.02
CA PRO A 146 37.29 8.83 22.19
C PRO A 146 37.03 8.98 20.68
N ASP A 147 35.76 9.09 20.30
CA ASP A 147 35.31 9.12 18.89
C ASP A 147 35.12 10.55 18.35
N TYR A 148 35.67 11.57 19.02
CA TYR A 148 35.54 12.96 18.59
C TYR A 148 36.55 13.27 17.47
N ILE A 149 36.06 13.49 16.23
CA ILE A 149 36.85 13.89 15.06
C ILE A 149 37.00 15.42 15.01
#